data_AF-A0A959BHA8-F1
#
_entry.id   AF-A0A959BHA8-F1
#
_cell.length_a   1.000
_cell.length_b   1.000
_cell.length_c   1.000
_cell.angle_alpha   90.00
_cell.angle_beta   90.00
_cell.angle_gamma   90.00
#
_symmetry.space_group_name_H-M   'P 1'
#
loop_
_entity.id
_entity.type
_entity.pdbx_description
1 polymer ?
#
loop_
_entity_poly.entity_id
_entity_poly.type
_entity_poly.pdbx_seq_one_letter_code
_entity_poly.pdbx_strand_id
1 'polypeptide(L)'
;MNIVKLAVEYKGLPSWILRGGYSYGTQPIPEEEVLFNILAPGVVQNHLALGFSREVGQQGNQLHFAFNYAFSNTVKGVNPLDNVQEIELKMQQIDVEVGFSF
;
A
#
# COMPACT_ATOMS: atom_id res chain seq x y z
N MET A 1 11.92 -4.99 11.30
CA MET A 1 11.14 -4.41 10.19
C MET A 1 10.78 -2.99 10.55
N ASN A 2 11.17 -2.02 9.73
CA ASN A 2 10.92 -0.60 9.98
C ASN A 2 10.01 -0.03 8.89
N ILE A 3 9.06 0.83 9.30
CA ILE A 3 8.16 1.52 8.38
C ILE A 3 8.12 2.99 8.78
N VAL A 4 8.29 3.87 7.80
CA VAL A 4 8.16 5.32 7.96
C VAL A 4 7.03 5.81 7.06
N LYS A 5 6.16 6.65 7.60
CA LYS A 5 5.00 7.20 6.89
C LYS A 5 4.94 8.71 7.07
N LEU A 6 4.58 9.41 6.00
CA LEU A 6 4.30 10.85 6.01
C LEU A 6 2.96 11.07 5.31
N ALA A 7 2.09 11.88 5.91
CA ALA A 7 0.77 12.17 5.38
C ALA A 7 0.36 13.62 5.66
N VAL A 8 -0.48 14.17 4.79
CA VAL A 8 -1.04 15.51 4.88
C VAL A 8 -2.55 15.41 4.70
N GLU A 9 -3.28 16.17 5.52
CA GLU A 9 -4.72 16.40 5.38
C GLU A 9 -4.97 17.89 5.13
N TYR A 10 -5.77 18.21 4.12
CA TYR A 10 -6.14 19.58 3.78
C TYR A 10 -7.65 19.79 3.87
N LYS A 11 -8.06 20.75 4.72
CA LYS A 11 -9.46 21.11 5.02
C LYS A 11 -9.83 22.53 4.57
N GLY A 12 -9.07 23.14 3.65
CA GLY A 12 -9.29 24.52 3.20
C GLY A 12 -10.34 24.67 2.09
N LEU A 13 -10.91 23.58 1.57
CA LEU A 13 -11.95 23.60 0.54
C LEU A 13 -13.32 23.44 1.18
N PRO A 14 -14.33 24.26 0.80
CA PRO A 14 -15.69 24.09 1.29
C PRO A 14 -16.22 22.68 0.99
N SER A 15 -16.68 21.97 2.03
CA SER A 15 -17.27 20.63 1.94
C SER A 15 -16.34 19.53 1.39
N TRP A 16 -15.02 19.76 1.32
CA TRP A 16 -14.03 18.76 0.91
C TRP A 16 -12.88 18.64 1.92
N ILE A 17 -12.47 17.41 2.17
CA ILE A 17 -11.25 17.07 2.91
C ILE A 17 -10.38 16.23 1.99
N LEU A 18 -9.16 16.70 1.70
CA LEU A 18 -8.21 15.98 0.85
C LEU A 18 -7.12 15.33 1.70
N ARG A 19 -6.70 14.12 1.33
CA ARG A 19 -5.65 13.37 2.01
C ARG A 19 -4.65 12.85 1.00
N GLY A 20 -3.38 12.97 1.34
CA GLY A 20 -2.28 12.39 0.58
C GLY A 20 -1.21 11.89 1.53
N GLY A 21 -0.60 10.77 1.19
CA GLY A 21 0.45 10.20 2.01
C GLY A 21 1.35 9.26 1.24
N TYR A 22 2.52 9.04 1.81
CA TYR A 22 3.52 8.12 1.31
C TYR A 22 4.08 7.31 2.46
N SER A 23 4.32 6.02 2.22
CA SER A 23 5.04 5.18 3.19
C SER A 23 6.11 4.36 2.52
N TYR A 24 7.22 4.21 3.23
CA TYR A 24 8.33 3.34 2.91
C TYR A 24 8.49 2.30 4.03
N GLY A 25 8.56 1.03 3.65
CA GLY A 25 8.89 -0.09 4.52
C GLY A 25 10.16 -0.81 4.06
N THR A 26 10.94 -1.32 5.01
CA THR A 26 12.02 -2.26 4.70
C THR A 26 11.44 -3.58 4.19
N GLN A 27 12.05 -4.17 3.14
CA GLN A 27 11.68 -5.47 2.60
C GLN A 27 11.56 -6.51 3.73
N PRO A 28 10.36 -7.07 3.99
CA PRO A 28 10.15 -8.00 5.09
C PRO A 28 10.72 -9.40 4.85
N ILE A 29 10.93 -9.81 3.60
CA ILE A 29 11.40 -11.16 3.24
C ILE A 29 12.92 -11.14 3.03
N PRO A 30 13.72 -11.84 3.86
CA PRO A 30 15.12 -12.11 3.58
C PRO A 30 15.30 -12.92 2.30
N GLU A 31 16.41 -12.74 1.58
CA GLU A 31 16.68 -13.46 0.33
C GLU A 31 16.70 -14.99 0.51
N GLU A 32 17.05 -15.48 1.70
CA GLU A 32 17.06 -16.90 2.05
C GLU A 32 15.65 -17.51 2.22
N GLU A 33 14.62 -16.68 2.37
CA GLU A 33 13.24 -17.10 2.65
C GLU A 33 12.30 -16.97 1.44
N VAL A 34 12.83 -16.71 0.24
CA VAL A 34 12.01 -16.54 -0.97
C VAL A 34 11.23 -17.80 -1.35
N LEU A 35 11.75 -19.00 -1.07
CA LEU A 35 11.06 -20.27 -1.37
C LEU A 35 9.75 -20.42 -0.58
N PHE A 36 9.75 -20.11 0.72
CA PHE A 36 8.56 -20.24 1.56
C PHE A 36 7.53 -19.13 1.29
N ASN A 37 7.96 -17.98 0.78
CA ASN A 37 7.09 -16.84 0.51
C ASN A 37 6.46 -16.85 -0.89
N ILE A 38 6.65 -17.91 -1.70
CA ILE A 38 6.03 -18.04 -3.04
C ILE A 38 4.50 -17.89 -2.99
N LEU A 39 3.84 -18.41 -1.96
CA LEU A 39 2.38 -18.36 -1.82
C LEU A 39 1.84 -17.00 -1.33
N ALA A 40 2.68 -16.22 -0.65
CA ALA A 40 2.29 -14.95 -0.04
C ALA A 40 3.44 -13.93 -0.12
N PRO A 41 3.72 -13.39 -1.33
CA PRO A 41 4.87 -12.50 -1.53
C PRO A 41 4.64 -11.12 -0.93
N GLY A 42 5.15 -10.85 0.26
CA GLY A 42 5.09 -9.54 0.94
C GLY A 42 6.14 -8.51 0.48
N VAL A 43 6.47 -8.45 -0.81
CA VAL A 43 7.70 -7.75 -1.26
C VAL A 43 7.57 -6.24 -1.45
N VAL A 44 6.38 -5.64 -1.34
CA VAL A 44 6.18 -4.21 -1.58
C VAL A 44 6.82 -3.37 -0.48
N GLN A 45 7.56 -2.33 -0.88
CA GLN A 45 8.19 -1.39 0.05
C GLN A 45 7.55 0.00 0.05
N ASN A 46 7.12 0.47 -1.12
CA ASN A 46 6.62 1.82 -1.29
C ASN A 46 5.10 1.80 -1.48
N HIS A 47 4.39 2.65 -0.75
CA HIS A 47 2.96 2.86 -0.94
C HIS A 47 2.67 4.36 -1.08
N LEU A 48 1.90 4.71 -2.10
CA LEU A 48 1.27 6.00 -2.26
C LEU A 48 -0.19 5.87 -1.85
N ALA A 49 -0.68 6.77 -1.00
CA ALA A 49 -2.06 6.83 -0.57
C ALA A 49 -2.66 8.19 -0.97
N LEU A 50 -3.82 8.16 -1.59
CA LEU A 50 -4.63 9.34 -1.91
C LEU A 50 -6.04 9.11 -1.40
N GLY A 51 -6.70 10.17 -0.96
CA GLY A 51 -8.09 10.04 -0.55
C GLY A 51 -8.77 11.39 -0.43
N PHE A 52 -10.09 11.34 -0.38
CA PHE A 52 -10.89 12.51 -0.10
C PHE A 52 -12.13 12.15 0.72
N SER A 53 -12.72 13.17 1.32
CA SER A 53 -14.06 13.11 1.87
C SER A 53 -14.84 14.32 1.42
N ARG A 54 -16.12 14.13 1.14
CA ARG A 54 -17.01 15.16 0.64
C ARG A 54 -18.32 15.14 1.38
N GLU A 55 -18.78 16.28 1.88
CA GLU A 55 -20.13 16.41 2.43
C GLU A 55 -21.17 16.30 1.30
N VAL A 56 -22.23 15.52 1.53
CA VAL A 56 -23.25 15.22 0.51
C VAL A 56 -24.66 15.28 1.07
N GLY A 57 -25.46 16.27 0.65
CA GLY A 57 -26.88 16.35 1.02
C GLY A 57 -27.11 17.01 2.39
N GLN A 58 -27.73 16.28 3.32
CA GLN A 58 -28.10 16.78 4.66
C GLN A 58 -26.86 17.04 5.54
N GLN A 59 -26.99 17.93 6.53
CA GLN A 59 -25.94 18.20 7.51
C GLN A 59 -25.54 16.91 8.26
N GLY A 60 -24.34 16.40 7.98
CA GLY A 60 -23.76 15.21 8.63
C GLY A 60 -23.26 14.15 7.65
N ASN A 61 -23.89 14.04 6.49
CA ASN A 61 -23.57 13.00 5.51
C ASN A 61 -22.23 13.25 4.81
N GLN A 62 -21.36 12.26 4.79
CA GLN A 62 -20.06 12.33 4.12
C GLN A 62 -19.78 11.09 3.25
N LEU A 63 -19.35 11.33 2.02
CA LEU A 63 -18.79 10.31 1.14
C LEU A 63 -17.28 10.29 1.30
N HIS A 64 -16.68 9.11 1.42
CA HIS A 64 -15.25 8.89 1.55
C HIS A 64 -14.73 8.09 0.38
N PHE A 65 -13.53 8.43 -0.09
CA PHE A 65 -12.82 7.68 -1.12
C PHE A 65 -11.36 7.54 -0.70
N ALA A 66 -10.80 6.35 -0.88
CA ALA A 66 -9.38 6.09 -0.72
C ALA A 66 -8.85 5.27 -1.91
N PHE A 67 -7.61 5.57 -2.27
CA PHE A 67 -6.85 4.91 -3.32
C PHE A 67 -5.43 4.68 -2.80
N ASN A 68 -5.01 3.42 -2.78
CA ASN A 68 -3.66 3.03 -2.40
C ASN A 68 -2.97 2.35 -3.58
N TYR A 69 -1.75 2.79 -3.86
CA TYR A 69 -0.88 2.24 -4.89
C TYR A 69 0.41 1.73 -4.27
N ALA A 70 0.58 0.41 -4.31
CA ALA A 70 1.79 -0.28 -3.93
C ALA A 70 2.70 -0.43 -5.15
N PHE A 71 3.84 0.26 -5.15
CA PHE A 71 4.78 0.20 -6.27
C PHE A 71 5.35 -1.21 -6.42
N SER A 72 5.59 -1.60 -7.67
CA SER A 72 6.17 -2.91 -7.94
C SER A 72 7.55 -3.02 -7.31
N ASN A 73 7.78 -4.13 -6.61
CA ASN A 73 9.09 -4.47 -6.07
C ASN A 73 9.39 -5.94 -6.29
N THR A 74 10.68 -6.27 -6.36
CA THR A 74 11.17 -7.60 -6.64
C THR A 74 12.20 -8.01 -5.59
N VAL A 75 12.14 -9.27 -5.13
CA VAL A 75 13.18 -9.92 -4.34
C VAL A 75 13.60 -11.19 -5.05
N LYS A 76 14.91 -11.46 -5.05
CA LYS A 76 15.49 -12.67 -5.60
C LYS A 76 16.21 -13.44 -4.52
N GLY A 77 16.25 -14.76 -4.67
CA GLY A 77 17.01 -15.64 -3.79
C GLY A 77 17.16 -17.02 -4.40
N VAL A 78 18.18 -17.74 -3.94
CA VAL A 78 18.46 -19.11 -4.40
C VAL A 78 17.52 -20.07 -3.70
N ASN A 79 17.03 -21.08 -4.42
CA ASN A 79 16.26 -22.16 -3.80
C ASN A 79 17.18 -23.00 -2.89
N PRO A 80 16.93 -23.07 -1.57
CA PRO A 80 17.75 -23.89 -0.66
C PRO A 80 17.67 -25.40 -0.94
N LEU A 81 16.69 -25.86 -1.74
CA LEU A 81 16.53 -27.26 -2.14
C LEU A 81 17.19 -27.57 -3.50
N ASP A 82 17.52 -26.56 -4.29
CA ASP A 82 18.20 -26.68 -5.59
C ASP A 82 19.02 -25.42 -5.86
N ASN A 83 20.32 -25.49 -5.59
CA ASN A 83 21.24 -24.36 -5.68
C ASN A 83 21.45 -23.82 -7.10
N VAL A 84 20.89 -24.46 -8.13
CA VAL A 84 20.91 -23.98 -9.53
C VAL A 84 19.68 -23.11 -9.85
N GLN A 85 18.60 -23.24 -9.06
CA GLN A 85 17.34 -22.53 -9.29
C GLN A 85 17.31 -21.17 -8.55
N GLU A 86 17.11 -20.09 -9.29
CA GLU A 86 16.81 -18.75 -8.74
C GLU A 86 15.29 -18.53 -8.70
N ILE A 87 14.79 -18.02 -7.57
CA ILE A 87 13.39 -17.65 -7.35
C ILE A 87 13.27 -16.13 -7.36
N GLU A 88 12.31 -15.62 -8.14
CA GLU A 88 11.97 -14.19 -8.17
C GLU A 88 10.55 -13.98 -7.66
N LEU A 89 10.40 -13.22 -6.57
CA LEU A 89 9.11 -12.78 -6.05
C LEU A 89 8.88 -11.33 -6.47
N LYS A 90 7.79 -11.08 -7.18
CA LYS A 90 7.38 -9.74 -7.61
C LYS A 90 5.93 -9.49 -7.25
N MET A 91 5.66 -8.34 -6.62
CA MET A 91 4.30 -7.92 -6.29
C MET A 91 4.07 -6.46 -6.66
N GLN A 92 2.85 -6.16 -7.10
CA GLN A 92 2.29 -4.82 -7.30
C GLN A 92 0.83 -4.90 -6.86
N GLN A 93 0.32 -3.87 -6.20
CA GLN A 93 -1.05 -3.88 -5.70
C GLN A 93 -1.71 -2.51 -5.88
N ILE A 94 -3.01 -2.57 -6.15
CA ILE A 94 -3.92 -1.43 -6.19
C ILE A 94 -5.05 -1.75 -5.24
N ASP A 95 -5.40 -0.79 -4.39
CA ASP A 95 -6.51 -0.90 -3.46
C ASP A 95 -7.37 0.38 -3.57
N VAL A 96 -8.68 0.17 -3.58
CA VAL A 96 -9.68 1.22 -3.80
C VAL A 96 -10.82 1.01 -2.82
N GLU A 97 -11.16 2.05 -2.08
CA GLU A 97 -12.21 2.02 -1.06
C GLU A 97 -13.18 3.19 -1.25
N VAL A 98 -14.48 2.89 -1.03
CA VAL A 98 -15.55 3.88 -0.98
C VAL A 98 -16.32 3.66 0.31
N GLY A 99 -16.55 4.72 1.07
CA GLY A 99 -17.29 4.70 2.32
C GLY A 99 -18.33 5.81 2.42
N PHE A 100 -19.33 5.63 3.29
CA PHE A 100 -20.35 6.64 3.56
C PHE A 100 -20.61 6.73 5.07
N SER A 101 -20.65 7.95 5.59
CA SER A 101 -20.98 8.27 6.99
C SER A 101 -22.26 9.11 7.05
N PHE A 102 -23.12 8.85 8.04
CA PHE A 102 -24.39 9.54 8.30
C PHE A 102 -24.38 10.29 9.63
#